data_AF-A0A1G0GHT1-F1
#
_entry.id   AF-A0A1G0GHT1-F1
#
_cell.length_a   1.000
_cell.length_b   1.000
_cell.length_c   1.000
_cell.angle_alpha   90.00
_cell.angle_beta   90.00
_cell.angle_gamma   90.00
#
_symmetry.space_group_name_H-M   'P 1'
#
loop_
_entity.id
_entity.type
_entity.pdbx_description
1 polymer ?
#
loop_
_entity_poly.entity_id
_entity_poly.type
_entity_poly.pdbx_seq_one_letter_code
_entity_poly.pdbx_strand_id
1 'polypeptide(L)'
;MSELQSLCCLAGINFQKLSKKELILFEALFFARLYDALKELYRVQYAIYFKLIKLTKETENTMLEANIMRFIIEDILTSGEYNLQGIAYYTKLPEDVICEVIAGNNATPSAVLFKRIVSLHAEVRQPLYQDIIKKILGD
;
A
#
# COMPACT_ATOMS: atom_id res chain seq x y z
N MET A 1 -9.05 -5.41 -15.24
CA MET A 1 -9.85 -5.25 -14.00
C MET A 1 -9.21 -4.14 -13.21
N SER A 2 -9.97 -3.19 -12.64
CA SER A 2 -9.33 -2.11 -11.90
C SER A 2 -8.66 -2.70 -10.66
N GLU A 3 -7.49 -2.18 -10.31
CA GLU A 3 -6.69 -2.60 -9.15
C GLU A 3 -7.49 -2.46 -7.83
N LEU A 4 -8.52 -1.61 -7.84
CA LEU A 4 -9.49 -1.42 -6.78
C LEU A 4 -10.52 -2.55 -6.68
N GLN A 5 -10.81 -3.26 -7.77
CA GLN A 5 -11.83 -4.30 -7.83
C GLN A 5 -11.50 -5.45 -6.86
N SER A 6 -10.22 -5.84 -6.80
CA SER A 6 -9.72 -6.85 -5.86
C SER A 6 -9.90 -6.42 -4.40
N LEU A 7 -9.58 -5.16 -4.09
CA LEU A 7 -9.73 -4.57 -2.76
C LEU A 7 -11.21 -4.37 -2.37
N CYS A 8 -12.06 -4.00 -3.33
CA CYS A 8 -13.50 -3.84 -3.13
C CYS A 8 -14.21 -5.18 -2.93
N CYS A 9 -13.75 -6.25 -3.58
CA CYS A 9 -14.22 -7.60 -3.30
C CYS A 9 -13.95 -7.99 -1.83
N LEU A 10 -12.77 -7.63 -1.29
CA LEU A 10 -12.48 -7.81 0.14
C LEU A 10 -13.41 -6.97 1.04
N ALA A 11 -13.85 -5.81 0.55
CA ALA A 11 -14.74 -4.89 1.24
C ALA A 11 -16.24 -5.24 1.16
N GLY A 12 -16.64 -6.20 0.33
CA GLY A 12 -18.07 -6.50 0.09
C GLY A 12 -18.86 -5.36 -0.56
N ILE A 13 -18.19 -4.36 -1.14
CA ILE A 13 -18.82 -3.17 -1.72
C ILE A 13 -19.25 -3.47 -3.16
N ASN A 14 -20.54 -3.33 -3.45
CA ASN A 14 -21.04 -3.45 -4.82
C ASN A 14 -20.89 -2.13 -5.59
N PHE A 15 -19.72 -1.93 -6.18
CA PHE A 15 -19.36 -0.75 -6.97
C PHE A 15 -20.11 -0.65 -8.31
N GLN A 16 -20.83 -1.68 -8.76
CA GLN A 16 -21.64 -1.60 -9.98
C GLN A 16 -22.80 -0.60 -9.87
N LYS A 17 -23.13 -0.18 -8.64
CA LYS A 17 -24.15 0.84 -8.37
C LYS A 17 -23.60 2.27 -8.43
N LEU A 18 -22.29 2.47 -8.49
CA LEU A 18 -21.67 3.79 -8.51
C LEU A 18 -21.53 4.30 -9.95
N SER A 19 -21.85 5.58 -10.16
CA SER A 19 -21.49 6.28 -11.39
C SER A 19 -19.97 6.43 -11.50
N LYS A 20 -19.48 6.75 -12.70
CA LYS A 20 -18.04 6.97 -12.95
C LYS A 20 -17.43 8.04 -12.03
N LYS A 21 -18.17 9.10 -11.71
CA LYS A 21 -17.69 10.18 -10.83
C LYS A 21 -17.60 9.72 -9.37
N GLU A 22 -18.62 9.03 -8.90
CA GLU A 22 -18.65 8.47 -7.55
C GLU A 22 -17.55 7.43 -7.37
N LEU A 23 -17.29 6.62 -8.41
CA LEU A 23 -16.20 5.64 -8.39
C LEU A 23 -14.85 6.33 -8.21
N ILE A 24 -14.55 7.39 -8.97
CA ILE A 24 -13.27 8.12 -8.85
C ILE A 24 -13.10 8.73 -7.45
N LEU A 25 -14.16 9.35 -6.91
CA LEU A 25 -14.14 9.93 -5.56
C LEU A 25 -13.94 8.84 -4.50
N PHE A 26 -14.67 7.74 -4.63
CA PHE A 26 -14.55 6.58 -3.76
C PHE A 26 -13.12 6.02 -3.80
N GLU A 27 -12.54 5.84 -4.99
CA GLU A 27 -11.15 5.38 -5.14
C GLU A 27 -10.17 6.29 -4.40
N ALA A 28 -10.29 7.60 -4.59
CA ALA A 28 -9.38 8.55 -3.99
C ALA A 28 -9.48 8.53 -2.45
N LEU A 29 -10.71 8.53 -1.91
CA LEU A 29 -10.95 8.48 -0.48
C LEU A 29 -10.50 7.15 0.12
N PHE A 30 -10.81 6.04 -0.54
CA PHE A 30 -10.44 4.70 -0.08
C PHE A 30 -8.92 4.54 -0.03
N PHE A 31 -8.21 4.90 -1.09
CA PHE A 31 -6.75 4.83 -1.10
C PHE A 31 -6.09 5.79 -0.11
N ALA A 32 -6.66 6.98 0.13
CA ALA A 32 -6.16 7.88 1.18
C ALA A 32 -6.27 7.24 2.58
N ARG A 33 -7.43 6.65 2.89
CA ARG A 33 -7.64 5.95 4.18
C ARG A 33 -6.77 4.71 4.31
N LEU A 34 -6.62 3.94 3.23
CA LEU A 34 -5.75 2.78 3.18
C LEU A 34 -4.28 3.16 3.39
N TYR A 35 -3.83 4.24 2.76
CA TYR A 35 -2.50 4.79 2.96
C TYR A 35 -2.24 5.17 4.41
N ASP A 36 -3.17 5.87 5.06
CA ASP A 36 -3.06 6.20 6.48
C ASP A 36 -3.03 4.95 7.36
N ALA A 37 -3.89 3.96 7.09
CA ALA A 37 -3.89 2.71 7.84
C ALA A 37 -2.58 1.92 7.71
N LEU A 38 -2.01 1.85 6.50
CA LEU A 38 -0.71 1.23 6.25
C LEU A 38 0.41 1.99 6.95
N LYS A 39 0.40 3.33 6.93
CA LYS A 39 1.38 4.14 7.69
C LYS A 39 1.33 3.83 9.19
N GLU A 40 0.14 3.75 9.77
CA GLU A 40 0.00 3.42 11.21
C GLU A 40 0.48 2.00 11.51
N LEU A 41 0.21 1.03 10.63
CA LEU A 41 0.73 -0.33 10.76
C LEU A 41 2.26 -0.34 10.83
N TYR A 42 2.93 0.32 9.87
CA TYR A 42 4.39 0.39 9.86
C TYR A 42 4.93 1.23 11.02
N ARG A 43 4.18 2.26 11.48
CA ARG A 43 4.56 3.00 12.69
C ARG A 43 4.63 2.09 13.90
N VAL A 44 3.64 1.23 14.09
CA VAL A 44 3.63 0.26 15.19
C VAL A 44 4.76 -0.75 15.04
N GLN A 45 4.97 -1.28 13.83
CA GLN A 45 6.03 -2.25 13.54
C GLN A 45 7.43 -1.69 13.85
N TYR A 46 7.68 -0.41 13.53
CA TYR A 46 8.97 0.25 13.73
C TYR A 46 9.03 1.13 14.99
N ALA A 47 8.06 1.03 15.91
CA ALA A 47 7.96 1.91 17.09
C ALA A 47 9.21 1.86 17.98
N ILE A 48 9.82 0.69 18.14
CA ILE A 48 11.07 0.52 18.91
C ILE A 48 12.23 1.25 18.21
N TYR A 49 12.34 1.09 16.90
CA TYR A 49 13.36 1.76 16.10
C TYR A 49 13.23 3.29 16.24
N PHE A 50 12.04 3.85 15.98
CA PHE A 50 11.80 5.29 16.09
C PHE A 50 12.09 5.85 17.48
N LYS A 51 11.75 5.09 18.53
CA LYS A 51 12.08 5.45 19.92
C LYS A 51 13.58 5.50 20.18
N LEU A 52 14.36 4.55 19.62
CA LEU A 52 15.81 4.49 19.80
C LEU A 52 16.52 5.68 19.16
N ILE A 53 16.09 6.08 17.97
CA ILE A 53 16.65 7.24 17.25
C ILE A 53 16.03 8.58 17.67
N LYS A 54 15.11 8.58 18.64
CA LYS A 54 14.51 9.77 19.28
C LYS A 54 13.91 10.76 18.29
N LEU A 55 13.19 10.25 17.29
CA LEU A 55 12.54 11.11 16.31
C LEU A 55 11.38 11.90 16.92
N THR A 56 11.11 13.07 16.36
CA THR A 56 9.83 13.75 16.58
C THR A 56 8.75 13.07 15.74
N LYS A 57 7.48 13.20 16.13
CA LYS A 57 6.35 12.66 15.36
C LYS A 57 6.32 13.16 13.91
N GLU A 58 6.75 14.40 13.68
CA GLU A 58 6.85 14.97 12.33
C GLU A 58 7.91 14.25 11.50
N THR A 59 9.11 14.03 12.07
CA THR A 59 10.18 13.32 11.37
C THR A 59 9.84 11.83 11.16
N GLU A 60 9.16 11.20 12.12
CA GLU A 60 8.61 9.83 11.94
C GLU A 60 7.66 9.78 10.74
N ASN A 61 6.75 10.75 10.62
CA ASN A 61 5.84 10.82 9.48
C ASN A 61 6.58 10.96 8.15
N THR A 62 7.53 11.90 8.07
CA THR A 62 8.33 12.07 6.84
C THR A 62 9.08 10.79 6.48
N MET A 63 9.67 10.09 7.46
CA MET A 63 10.38 8.83 7.21
C MET A 63 9.44 7.72 6.77
N LEU A 64 8.26 7.59 7.40
CA LEU A 64 7.25 6.63 6.99
C LEU A 64 6.76 6.90 5.57
N GLU A 65 6.43 8.16 5.25
CA GLU A 65 5.95 8.55 3.92
C GLU A 65 6.99 8.28 2.83
N ALA A 66 8.28 8.54 3.12
CA ALA A 66 9.36 8.28 2.17
C ALA A 66 9.66 6.77 1.97
N ASN A 67 9.30 5.91 2.92
CA ASN A 67 9.69 4.49 2.91
C ASN A 67 8.51 3.51 2.81
N ILE A 68 7.26 3.97 2.90
CA ILE A 68 6.10 3.07 2.95
C ILE A 68 6.05 2.09 1.78
N MET A 69 6.38 2.55 0.58
CA MET A 69 6.38 1.68 -0.58
C MET A 69 7.51 0.65 -0.55
N ARG A 70 8.69 1.07 -0.09
CA ARG A 70 9.80 0.14 0.15
C ARG A 70 9.38 -0.94 1.14
N PHE A 71 8.75 -0.57 2.26
CA PHE A 71 8.27 -1.54 3.25
C PHE A 71 7.26 -2.54 2.67
N ILE A 72 6.36 -2.07 1.79
CA ILE A 72 5.38 -2.95 1.13
C ILE A 72 6.08 -3.93 0.17
N ILE A 73 7.03 -3.44 -0.63
CA ILE A 73 7.77 -4.28 -1.58
C ILE A 73 8.63 -5.30 -0.83
N GLU A 74 9.29 -4.90 0.26
CA GLU A 74 10.06 -5.79 1.12
C GLU A 74 9.16 -6.84 1.80
N ASP A 75 7.95 -6.49 2.22
CA ASP A 75 7.01 -7.45 2.80
C ASP A 75 6.53 -8.49 1.76
N ILE A 76 6.32 -8.06 0.50
CA ILE A 76 6.04 -8.98 -0.61
C ILE A 76 7.23 -9.92 -0.86
N LEU A 77 8.45 -9.39 -0.92
CA LEU A 77 9.64 -10.20 -1.19
C LEU A 77 9.93 -11.19 -0.05
N THR A 78 9.72 -10.78 1.20
CA THR A 78 9.95 -11.63 2.38
C THR A 78 8.87 -12.69 2.58
N SER A 79 7.69 -12.55 1.96
CA SER A 79 6.68 -13.62 1.94
C SER A 79 7.13 -14.83 1.11
N GLY A 80 8.05 -14.62 0.15
CA GLY A 80 8.51 -15.65 -0.78
C GLY A 80 7.52 -15.99 -1.91
N GLU A 81 6.34 -15.36 -1.95
CA GLU A 81 5.35 -15.58 -3.01
C GLU A 81 5.79 -14.98 -4.35
N TYR A 82 6.53 -13.86 -4.29
CA TYR A 82 7.04 -13.18 -5.47
C TYR A 82 8.52 -12.82 -5.29
N ASN A 83 9.28 -12.96 -6.36
CA ASN A 83 10.58 -12.31 -6.50
C ASN A 83 10.41 -10.97 -7.24
N LEU A 84 11.50 -10.23 -7.43
CA LEU A 84 11.48 -8.93 -8.09
C LEU A 84 10.85 -8.96 -9.49
N GLN A 85 11.20 -9.97 -10.30
CA GLN A 85 10.62 -10.19 -11.63
C GLN A 85 9.13 -10.48 -11.58
N GLY A 86 8.69 -11.24 -10.58
CA GLY A 86 7.27 -11.51 -10.31
C GLY A 86 6.52 -10.22 -10.00
N ILE A 87 7.06 -9.38 -9.12
CA ILE A 87 6.46 -8.08 -8.80
C ILE A 87 6.35 -7.23 -10.08
N ALA A 88 7.41 -7.13 -10.88
CA ALA A 88 7.42 -6.41 -12.15
C ALA A 88 6.32 -6.90 -13.11
N TYR A 89 6.25 -8.22 -13.29
CA TYR A 89 5.30 -8.87 -14.17
C TYR A 89 3.85 -8.62 -13.75
N TYR A 90 3.50 -8.89 -12.49
CA TYR A 90 2.11 -8.80 -12.01
C TYR A 90 1.65 -7.35 -11.83
N THR A 91 2.54 -6.43 -11.50
CA THR A 91 2.21 -4.99 -11.38
C THR A 91 2.27 -4.26 -12.72
N LYS A 92 2.79 -4.92 -13.78
CA LYS A 92 3.06 -4.32 -15.08
C LYS A 92 3.92 -3.07 -14.96
N LEU A 93 4.87 -3.11 -14.04
CA LEU A 93 5.87 -2.07 -13.83
C LEU A 93 7.21 -2.59 -14.35
N PRO A 94 8.01 -1.74 -15.00
CA PRO A 94 9.40 -2.06 -15.29
C PRO A 94 10.18 -2.44 -14.02
N GLU A 95 11.07 -3.42 -14.12
CA GLU A 95 11.84 -3.93 -12.96
C GLU A 95 12.77 -2.85 -12.39
N ASP A 96 13.36 -2.02 -13.24
CA ASP A 96 14.18 -0.86 -12.89
C ASP A 96 13.43 0.14 -12.00
N VAL A 97 12.16 0.42 -12.30
CA VAL A 97 11.31 1.28 -11.47
C VAL A 97 11.14 0.70 -10.07
N ILE A 98 10.98 -0.62 -9.94
CA ILE A 98 10.86 -1.28 -8.63
C ILE A 98 12.21 -1.23 -7.89
N CYS A 99 13.32 -1.47 -8.60
CA CYS A 99 14.67 -1.31 -8.06
C CYS A 99 14.91 0.11 -7.53
N GLU A 100 14.49 1.15 -8.25
CA GLU A 100 14.64 2.54 -7.81
C GLU A 100 13.87 2.83 -6.52
N VAL A 101 12.67 2.28 -6.36
CA VAL A 101 11.89 2.41 -5.12
C VAL A 101 12.59 1.68 -3.97
N ILE A 102 13.04 0.45 -4.19
CA ILE A 102 13.80 -0.32 -3.18
C ILE A 102 15.10 0.40 -2.82
N ALA A 103 15.80 0.98 -3.79
CA ALA A 103 17.02 1.77 -3.56
C ALA A 103 16.75 3.11 -2.87
N GLY A 104 15.49 3.57 -2.82
CA GLY A 104 15.10 4.86 -2.25
C GLY A 104 15.41 6.03 -3.17
N ASN A 105 15.79 5.75 -4.43
CA ASN A 105 15.98 6.73 -5.48
C ASN A 105 14.64 7.29 -5.98
N ASN A 106 13.53 6.58 -5.70
CA ASN A 106 12.17 7.02 -5.96
C ASN A 106 11.34 7.05 -4.66
N ALA A 107 11.62 8.03 -3.80
CA ALA A 107 10.98 8.18 -2.49
C ALA A 107 9.55 8.77 -2.54
N THR A 108 9.13 9.30 -3.69
CA THR A 108 7.77 9.86 -3.90
C THR A 108 7.10 9.24 -5.13
N PRO A 109 6.85 7.92 -5.08
CA PRO A 109 6.28 7.20 -6.21
C PRO A 109 4.87 7.70 -6.56
N SER A 110 4.54 7.68 -7.85
CA SER A 110 3.23 8.13 -8.33
C SER A 110 2.08 7.33 -7.70
N ALA A 111 0.91 7.96 -7.59
CA ALA A 111 -0.30 7.28 -7.10
C ALA A 111 -0.64 6.01 -7.91
N VAL A 112 -0.36 5.98 -9.22
CA VAL A 112 -0.58 4.81 -10.07
C VAL A 112 0.33 3.64 -9.65
N LEU A 113 1.60 3.94 -9.38
CA LEU A 113 2.59 2.97 -8.93
C LEU A 113 2.17 2.43 -7.55
N PHE A 114 1.76 3.32 -6.64
CA PHE A 114 1.24 2.93 -5.33
C PHE A 114 0.04 1.99 -5.43
N LYS A 115 -0.97 2.33 -6.23
CA LYS A 115 -2.15 1.47 -6.43
C LYS A 115 -1.76 0.06 -6.86
N ARG A 116 -0.85 -0.07 -7.82
CA ARG A 116 -0.42 -1.38 -8.36
C ARG A 116 0.32 -2.23 -7.33
N ILE A 117 1.29 -1.63 -6.62
CA ILE A 117 2.05 -2.33 -5.57
C ILE A 117 1.13 -2.76 -4.43
N VAL A 118 0.24 -1.87 -3.98
CA VAL A 118 -0.71 -2.15 -2.90
C VAL A 118 -1.68 -3.27 -3.28
N SER A 119 -2.17 -3.30 -4.52
CA SER A 119 -3.06 -4.37 -4.97
C SER A 119 -2.35 -5.72 -4.99
N LEU A 120 -1.10 -5.80 -5.44
CA LEU A 120 -0.31 -7.04 -5.36
C LEU A 120 -0.07 -7.44 -3.89
N HIS A 121 0.29 -6.48 -3.04
CA HIS A 121 0.48 -6.74 -1.61
C HIS A 121 -0.79 -7.27 -0.94
N ALA A 122 -1.97 -6.80 -1.36
CA ALA A 122 -3.24 -7.29 -0.85
C ALA A 122 -3.56 -8.73 -1.26
N GLU A 123 -3.02 -9.21 -2.38
CA GLU A 123 -3.10 -10.62 -2.76
C GLU A 123 -2.24 -11.49 -1.84
N VAL A 124 -1.02 -11.03 -1.52
CA VAL A 124 -0.07 -11.72 -0.62
C VAL A 124 -0.53 -11.68 0.85
N ARG A 125 -1.10 -10.56 1.29
CA ARG A 125 -1.49 -10.28 2.68
C ARG A 125 -3.00 -10.13 2.84
N GLN A 126 -3.77 -11.00 2.19
CA GLN A 126 -5.23 -10.92 2.17
C GLN A 126 -5.87 -10.73 3.56
N PRO A 127 -5.49 -11.48 4.63
CA PRO A 127 -6.09 -11.30 5.95
C PRO A 127 -5.82 -9.91 6.54
N LEU A 128 -4.61 -9.37 6.33
CA LEU A 128 -4.25 -8.04 6.80
C LEU A 128 -5.14 -6.97 6.16
N TYR A 129 -5.33 -7.05 4.85
CA TYR A 129 -6.16 -6.07 4.14
C TYR A 129 -7.63 -6.19 4.52
N GLN A 130 -8.15 -7.39 4.79
CA GLN A 130 -9.50 -7.54 5.32
C GLN A 130 -9.67 -6.80 6.66
N ASP A 131 -8.70 -6.94 7.57
CA ASP A 131 -8.75 -6.25 8.87
C ASP A 131 -8.60 -4.73 8.75
N ILE A 132 -7.75 -4.25 7.85
CA ILE A 132 -7.62 -2.82 7.55
C ILE A 132 -8.94 -2.28 6.98
N ILE A 133 -9.53 -2.99 6.01
CA ILE A 133 -10.77 -2.57 5.35
C ILE A 133 -11.92 -2.50 6.35
N LYS A 134 -12.07 -3.49 7.23
CA LYS A 134 -13.08 -3.44 8.31
C LYS A 134 -12.93 -2.17 9.17
N LYS A 135 -11.70 -1.85 9.59
CA LYS A 135 -11.41 -0.62 10.36
C LYS A 135 -11.75 0.66 9.58
N ILE A 136 -11.52 0.68 8.26
CA ILE A 136 -11.81 1.85 7.42
C ILE A 136 -13.31 2.06 7.25
N LEU A 137 -14.07 0.97 7.03
CA LEU A 137 -15.52 1.03 6.81
C LEU A 137 -16.32 1.21 8.10
N GLY A 138 -15.66 1.08 9.25
CA GLY A 138 -16.29 1.05 10.56
C GLY A 138 -16.87 -0.33 10.82
N ASP A 139 -16.43 -0.94 11.92
CA ASP A 139 -17.30 -1.87 12.64
C ASP A 139 -18.53 -1.10 13.16
#